data_AF-A0A0K2XYU8-F1
#
_entry.id   AF-A0A0K2XYU8-F1
#
_cell.length_a   1.000
_cell.length_b   1.000
_cell.length_c   1.000
_cell.angle_alpha   90.00
_cell.angle_beta   90.00
_cell.angle_gamma   90.00
#
_symmetry.space_group_name_H-M   'P 1'
#
loop_
_entity.id
_entity.type
_entity.pdbx_description
1 polymer ?
#
loop_
_entity_poly.entity_id
_entity_poly.type
_entity_poly.pdbx_seq_one_letter_code
_entity_poly.pdbx_strand_id
1 'polypeptide(L)'
;MAKGILVLAPSELEQEALEFLQALCEHYGKSVCVFAPTKDLKHGVCELLFTNKEAFFTHILNLYAPLHAAHDYVLMGACPFKDRLNHFTESQKLYSNLEEDLARHLNLVVVQVLKNGGAQMGFATKYWQQVGILSPLFLTKDKTSTATTLDLSTPPEQAKEAFNALEGAKPTCLSPLAFQQQILERAKSNLKTIVLPESGDARILKAAHAILQLKAAKLILLGQKDKVDRDAKDLGLDLKDTPILDPKTSPLLDEFANTLYELRKSKGLGLEEAQKLIKTPTYFGTMLVHLGHADGMVSGATHTTADTVRPALQIIKLAPGNNLVSSVFFMCLETKVYVFGDCAINPNPNSAELAQIALASAKTAKAFGFEPKVAMLSYSTGTSGKGPDVDQVAKAVQIAKEMDGTLALDGPLQFDASVDMATGSKKMPGSPVAGHANVFIFPDLDAGNIAYKAVQRCAHTLAIGPVLQGLKKPVNDLSRGCLVEDVINTIIITAIQAQGL
;
A
#
# COMPACT_ATOMS: atom_id res chain seq x y z
N MET A 1 10.38 28.08 -2.66
CA MET A 1 11.79 27.72 -2.91
C MET A 1 11.79 26.45 -3.73
N ALA A 2 12.42 26.49 -4.89
CA ALA A 2 12.18 25.52 -5.95
C ALA A 2 13.02 24.26 -5.79
N LYS A 3 12.36 23.15 -6.06
CA LYS A 3 12.64 21.78 -5.64
C LYS A 3 13.42 21.04 -6.72
N GLY A 4 14.41 20.23 -6.35
CA GLY A 4 15.42 19.69 -7.29
C GLY A 4 15.28 18.24 -7.75
N ILE A 5 16.29 17.80 -8.52
CA ILE A 5 16.35 16.58 -9.34
C ILE A 5 17.48 15.66 -8.85
N LEU A 6 17.16 14.41 -8.49
CA LEU A 6 18.11 13.34 -8.14
C LEU A 6 18.61 12.61 -9.40
N VAL A 7 19.93 12.57 -9.65
CA VAL A 7 20.52 11.89 -10.82
C VAL A 7 21.39 10.70 -10.41
N LEU A 8 20.93 9.46 -10.61
CA LEU A 8 21.79 8.27 -10.57
C LEU A 8 22.47 8.13 -11.93
N ALA A 9 23.79 8.25 -12.02
CA ALA A 9 24.54 8.04 -13.26
C ALA A 9 25.78 7.16 -12.99
N PRO A 10 26.15 6.22 -13.87
CA PRO A 10 27.51 5.70 -13.94
C PRO A 10 28.45 6.85 -14.30
N SER A 11 29.71 6.75 -13.85
CA SER A 11 30.75 7.79 -13.94
C SER A 11 31.09 8.31 -15.34
N GLU A 12 30.53 7.73 -16.40
CA GLU A 12 30.92 7.97 -17.80
C GLU A 12 29.85 8.69 -18.63
N LEU A 13 28.64 8.92 -18.10
CA LEU A 13 27.66 9.78 -18.76
C LEU A 13 27.89 11.27 -18.40
N GLU A 14 28.71 11.88 -19.27
CA GLU A 14 28.77 13.27 -19.74
C GLU A 14 28.29 14.37 -18.77
N GLN A 15 29.26 14.98 -18.09
CA GLN A 15 29.15 16.24 -17.34
C GLN A 15 28.34 17.33 -18.09
N GLU A 16 28.42 17.34 -19.43
CA GLU A 16 27.64 18.22 -20.32
C GLU A 16 26.12 18.05 -20.18
N ALA A 17 25.62 16.82 -19.97
CA ALA A 17 24.20 16.56 -19.77
C ALA A 17 23.69 17.12 -18.44
N LEU A 18 24.52 17.00 -17.41
CA LEU A 18 24.23 17.52 -16.09
C LEU A 18 24.24 19.05 -16.09
N GLU A 19 25.26 19.66 -16.68
CA GLU A 19 25.37 21.11 -16.85
C GLU A 19 24.19 21.67 -17.65
N PHE A 20 23.79 20.97 -18.72
CA PHE A 20 22.60 21.33 -19.48
C PHE A 20 21.32 21.27 -18.62
N LEU A 21 21.07 20.17 -17.90
CA LEU A 21 19.88 20.03 -17.05
C LEU A 21 19.86 21.06 -15.91
N GLN A 22 21.01 21.36 -15.32
CA GLN A 22 21.17 22.43 -14.33
C GLN A 22 20.80 23.78 -14.93
N ALA A 23 21.39 24.15 -16.07
CA ALA A 23 21.10 25.41 -16.75
C ALA A 23 19.63 25.52 -17.18
N LEU A 24 19.04 24.42 -17.68
CA LEU A 24 17.63 24.35 -18.05
C LEU A 24 16.71 24.58 -16.85
N CYS A 25 16.95 23.88 -15.75
CA CYS A 25 16.15 24.00 -14.54
C CYS A 25 16.32 25.36 -13.87
N GLU A 26 17.54 25.89 -13.76
CA GLU A 26 17.81 27.23 -13.23
C GLU A 26 17.11 28.32 -14.04
N HIS A 27 17.12 28.21 -15.38
CA HIS A 27 16.42 29.14 -16.26
C HIS A 27 14.92 29.21 -15.97
N TYR A 28 14.28 28.08 -15.66
CA TYR A 28 12.87 28.00 -15.27
C TYR A 28 12.65 28.10 -13.74
N GLY A 29 13.65 28.58 -13.00
CA GLY A 29 13.55 28.85 -11.56
C GLY A 29 13.42 27.60 -10.69
N LYS A 30 13.97 26.46 -11.13
CA LYS A 30 14.08 25.19 -10.39
C LYS A 30 15.53 24.93 -9.96
N SER A 31 15.72 24.10 -8.94
CA SER A 31 17.05 23.63 -8.51
C SER A 31 17.32 22.22 -9.04
N VAL A 32 18.56 21.73 -8.95
CA VAL A 32 18.94 20.34 -9.31
C VAL A 32 19.85 19.79 -8.20
N CYS A 33 19.66 18.54 -7.78
CA CYS A 33 20.42 17.91 -6.69
C CYS A 33 20.93 16.53 -7.09
N VAL A 34 22.13 16.46 -7.66
CA VAL A 34 22.73 15.18 -8.09
C VAL A 34 22.99 14.27 -6.91
N PHE A 35 22.64 12.99 -7.04
CA PHE A 35 22.91 11.97 -6.03
C PHE A 35 23.51 10.76 -6.74
N ALA A 36 24.81 10.59 -6.59
CA ALA A 36 25.54 9.50 -7.22
C ALA A 36 25.70 8.36 -6.18
N PRO A 37 24.84 7.34 -6.18
CA PRO A 37 24.90 6.26 -5.21
C PRO A 37 26.29 5.61 -5.23
N THR A 38 26.93 5.46 -6.39
CA THR A 38 28.24 4.81 -6.51
C THR A 38 29.42 5.62 -5.93
N LYS A 39 29.31 6.94 -5.75
CA LYS A 39 30.39 7.77 -5.15
C LYS A 39 30.21 7.93 -3.63
N ASP A 40 28.97 7.98 -3.15
CA ASP A 40 28.65 8.12 -1.73
C ASP A 40 28.47 6.78 -1.00
N LEU A 41 28.34 5.67 -1.74
CA LEU A 41 28.26 4.33 -1.18
C LEU A 41 29.64 3.69 -1.14
N LYS A 42 30.05 3.24 0.07
CA LYS A 42 31.24 2.41 0.25
C LYS A 42 31.11 1.13 -0.59
N HIS A 43 32.24 0.54 -1.00
CA HIS A 43 32.41 -0.61 -1.92
C HIS A 43 31.41 -1.80 -1.83
N GLY A 44 30.64 -1.96 -0.76
CA GLY A 44 29.74 -3.11 -0.53
C GLY A 44 28.39 -3.08 -1.28
N VAL A 45 28.02 -1.99 -1.97
CA VAL A 45 26.71 -1.89 -2.63
C VAL A 45 26.61 -2.64 -3.96
N CYS A 46 27.71 -2.73 -4.70
CA CYS A 46 27.76 -3.63 -5.87
C CYS A 46 27.56 -5.08 -5.41
N GLU A 47 28.18 -5.50 -4.31
CA GLU A 47 27.94 -6.81 -3.69
C GLU A 47 26.48 -7.03 -3.27
N LEU A 48 25.81 -6.01 -2.69
CA LEU A 48 24.37 -6.07 -2.35
C LEU A 48 23.47 -6.22 -3.58
N LEU A 49 23.76 -5.54 -4.69
CA LEU A 49 23.05 -5.73 -5.96
C LEU A 49 23.16 -7.17 -6.48
N PHE A 50 24.31 -7.80 -6.28
CA PHE A 50 24.56 -9.19 -6.69
C PHE A 50 24.00 -10.24 -5.73
N THR A 51 23.85 -9.92 -4.44
CA THR A 51 23.48 -10.91 -3.39
C THR A 51 22.05 -10.78 -2.88
N ASN A 52 21.47 -9.57 -2.83
CA ASN A 52 20.11 -9.34 -2.34
C ASN A 52 19.50 -8.02 -2.89
N LYS A 53 18.78 -8.14 -4.02
CA LYS A 53 18.10 -7.01 -4.68
C LYS A 53 17.17 -6.24 -3.75
N GLU A 54 16.37 -6.92 -2.94
CA GLU A 54 15.36 -6.29 -2.09
C GLU A 54 15.97 -5.43 -0.98
N ALA A 55 17.08 -5.89 -0.40
CA ALA A 55 17.87 -5.12 0.57
C ALA A 55 18.48 -3.87 -0.07
N PHE A 56 18.97 -3.97 -1.31
CA PHE A 56 19.45 -2.81 -2.07
C PHE A 56 18.33 -1.77 -2.29
N PHE A 57 17.16 -2.18 -2.79
CA PHE A 57 16.05 -1.25 -3.02
C PHE A 57 15.57 -0.59 -1.73
N THR A 58 15.46 -1.36 -0.65
CA THR A 58 15.09 -0.82 0.68
C THR A 58 16.10 0.24 1.15
N HIS A 59 17.39 0.01 0.95
CA HIS A 59 18.43 0.99 1.28
C HIS A 59 18.29 2.28 0.46
N ILE A 60 18.10 2.18 -0.86
CA ILE A 60 17.88 3.34 -1.72
C ILE A 60 16.60 4.09 -1.32
N LEU A 61 15.51 3.39 -1.01
CA LEU A 61 14.26 3.99 -0.54
C LEU A 61 14.44 4.77 0.75
N ASN A 62 15.20 4.23 1.71
CA ASN A 62 15.48 4.93 2.97
C ASN A 62 16.31 6.20 2.76
N LEU A 63 17.25 6.19 1.80
CA LEU A 63 18.01 7.37 1.39
C LEU A 63 17.12 8.38 0.64
N TYR A 64 16.17 7.89 -0.15
CA TYR A 64 15.25 8.71 -0.94
C TYR A 64 14.12 9.34 -0.12
N ALA A 65 13.59 8.64 0.88
CA ALA A 65 12.47 9.10 1.71
C ALA A 65 12.63 10.53 2.26
N PRO A 66 13.77 10.94 2.85
CA PRO A 66 13.97 12.32 3.29
C PRO A 66 14.11 13.31 2.13
N LEU A 67 14.53 12.87 0.95
CA LEU A 67 14.68 13.72 -0.25
C LEU A 67 13.31 14.05 -0.87
N HIS A 68 12.36 13.11 -0.84
CA HIS A 68 10.99 13.30 -1.33
C HIS A 68 10.24 14.45 -0.63
N ALA A 69 10.56 14.76 0.63
CA ALA A 69 9.95 15.87 1.36
C ALA A 69 10.33 17.26 0.81
N ALA A 70 11.44 17.35 0.07
CA ALA A 70 11.99 18.60 -0.46
C ALA A 70 12.04 18.66 -2.01
N HIS A 71 11.70 17.56 -2.69
CA HIS A 71 11.95 17.37 -4.13
C HIS A 71 10.76 16.66 -4.79
N ASP A 72 10.25 17.19 -5.91
CA ASP A 72 9.08 16.64 -6.63
C ASP A 72 9.48 15.62 -7.73
N TYR A 73 10.78 15.47 -8.04
CA TYR A 73 11.27 14.70 -9.19
C TYR A 73 12.63 14.01 -8.93
N VAL A 74 12.80 12.80 -9.47
CA VAL A 74 14.10 12.11 -9.58
C VAL A 74 14.26 11.74 -11.04
N LEU A 75 15.41 12.09 -11.63
CA LEU A 75 15.75 11.78 -13.01
C LEU A 75 16.93 10.80 -12.99
N MET A 76 16.70 9.50 -13.14
CA MET A 76 17.83 8.57 -13.32
C MET A 76 18.46 8.76 -14.68
N GLY A 77 19.78 9.00 -14.69
CA GLY A 77 20.61 9.05 -15.88
C GLY A 77 20.93 7.65 -16.38
N ALA A 78 21.11 7.54 -17.69
CA ALA A 78 21.30 6.28 -18.39
C ALA A 78 22.56 5.50 -17.95
N CYS A 79 22.50 4.18 -18.07
CA CYS A 79 23.65 3.32 -18.32
C CYS A 79 23.79 3.13 -19.86
N PRO A 80 25.03 3.02 -20.39
CA PRO A 80 25.28 3.14 -21.82
C PRO A 80 24.70 1.95 -22.56
N PHE A 81 24.15 2.18 -23.75
CA PHE A 81 23.78 1.08 -24.62
C PHE A 81 24.31 1.23 -26.04
N LYS A 82 24.74 0.07 -26.56
CA LYS A 82 25.08 -0.23 -27.96
C LYS A 82 26.37 0.41 -28.46
N ASP A 83 27.50 0.00 -27.87
CA ASP A 83 28.65 -0.21 -28.75
C ASP A 83 28.40 -1.47 -29.57
N ARG A 84 28.61 -1.33 -30.88
CA ARG A 84 28.45 -2.37 -31.90
C ARG A 84 29.19 -3.63 -31.47
N LEU A 85 28.49 -4.64 -30.96
CA LEU A 85 28.82 -6.09 -31.01
C LEU A 85 27.75 -6.86 -30.19
N ASN A 86 27.30 -7.99 -30.70
CA ASN A 86 26.16 -8.80 -30.25
C ASN A 86 26.29 -9.48 -28.86
N HIS A 87 27.05 -8.93 -27.91
CA HIS A 87 27.25 -9.56 -26.60
C HIS A 87 27.01 -8.57 -25.45
N PHE A 88 25.86 -8.73 -24.81
CA PHE A 88 25.64 -8.21 -23.47
C PHE A 88 26.60 -8.88 -22.49
N THR A 89 27.33 -8.11 -21.70
CA THR A 89 27.91 -8.62 -20.45
C THR A 89 26.77 -8.78 -19.41
N GLU A 90 26.83 -9.78 -18.53
CA GLU A 90 25.80 -9.99 -17.49
C GLU A 90 25.59 -8.75 -16.61
N SER A 91 26.66 -7.99 -16.36
CA SER A 91 26.65 -6.69 -15.68
C SER A 91 25.74 -5.67 -16.37
N GLN A 92 25.78 -5.55 -17.71
CA GLN A 92 24.98 -4.56 -18.44
C GLN A 92 23.48 -4.87 -18.44
N LYS A 93 23.09 -6.15 -18.47
CA LYS A 93 21.68 -6.58 -18.31
C LYS A 93 21.16 -6.30 -16.89
N LEU A 94 22.03 -6.35 -15.90
CA LEU A 94 21.68 -6.08 -14.50
C LEU A 94 21.34 -4.60 -14.30
N TYR A 95 22.13 -3.69 -14.89
CA TYR A 95 21.93 -2.24 -14.77
C TYR A 95 20.70 -1.71 -15.50
N SER A 96 20.36 -2.23 -16.69
CA SER A 96 19.15 -1.81 -17.41
C SER A 96 17.86 -2.13 -16.64
N ASN A 97 17.83 -3.27 -15.95
CA ASN A 97 16.69 -3.64 -15.12
C ASN A 97 16.64 -2.83 -13.82
N LEU A 98 17.79 -2.39 -13.31
CA LEU A 98 17.88 -1.62 -12.08
C LEU A 98 17.20 -0.25 -12.19
N GLU A 99 17.40 0.47 -13.30
CA GLU A 99 16.73 1.75 -13.57
C GLU A 99 15.21 1.58 -13.63
N GLU A 100 14.78 0.55 -14.36
CA GLU A 100 13.37 0.25 -14.53
C GLU A 100 12.72 -0.17 -13.20
N ASP A 101 13.38 -1.01 -12.42
CA ASP A 101 12.98 -1.43 -11.08
C ASP A 101 12.95 -0.23 -10.10
N LEU A 102 13.98 0.63 -10.10
CA LEU A 102 14.05 1.80 -9.22
C LEU A 102 12.94 2.81 -9.54
N ALA A 103 12.69 3.07 -10.82
CA ALA A 103 11.65 4.00 -11.23
C ALA A 103 10.25 3.51 -10.88
N ARG A 104 10.05 2.19 -11.01
CA ARG A 104 8.84 1.51 -10.57
C ARG A 104 8.69 1.63 -9.05
N HIS A 105 9.76 1.33 -8.31
CA HIS A 105 9.71 1.26 -6.86
C HIS A 105 9.62 2.60 -6.15
N LEU A 106 10.26 3.63 -6.69
CA LEU A 106 10.31 4.97 -6.12
C LEU A 106 9.20 5.90 -6.67
N ASN A 107 8.38 5.40 -7.61
CA ASN A 107 7.39 6.18 -8.37
C ASN A 107 8.04 7.43 -8.97
N LEU A 108 9.00 7.24 -9.88
CA LEU A 108 9.83 8.31 -10.46
C LEU A 108 9.74 8.35 -11.98
N VAL A 109 10.08 9.51 -12.55
CA VAL A 109 10.25 9.68 -13.99
C VAL A 109 11.72 9.40 -14.36
N VAL A 110 11.99 8.34 -15.10
CA VAL A 110 13.34 8.08 -15.64
C VAL A 110 13.62 9.02 -16.78
N VAL A 111 14.85 9.54 -16.89
CA VAL A 111 15.29 10.26 -18.08
C VAL A 111 16.48 9.55 -18.67
N GLN A 112 16.21 8.71 -19.66
CA GLN A 112 17.28 8.08 -20.43
C GLN A 112 17.96 9.13 -21.30
N VAL A 113 19.28 9.06 -21.36
CA VAL A 113 20.10 9.93 -22.18
C VAL A 113 20.67 9.06 -23.31
N LEU A 114 20.32 9.39 -24.55
CA LEU A 114 20.69 8.62 -25.74
C LEU A 114 21.80 9.35 -26.51
N LYS A 115 22.95 8.70 -26.68
CA LYS A 115 24.05 9.19 -27.53
C LYS A 115 23.89 8.64 -28.95
N ASN A 116 23.67 9.51 -29.92
CA ASN A 116 23.53 9.11 -31.32
C ASN A 116 24.79 9.59 -32.07
N GLY A 117 25.66 8.64 -32.48
CA GLY A 117 27.00 8.88 -33.02
C GLY A 117 27.30 10.29 -33.55
N GLY A 118 27.92 11.13 -32.70
CA GLY A 118 28.17 12.56 -32.88
C GLY A 118 28.17 13.30 -31.52
N ALA A 119 28.38 14.62 -31.51
CA ALA A 119 28.21 15.51 -30.34
C ALA A 119 26.72 15.82 -30.07
N GLN A 120 25.85 14.84 -30.31
CA GLN A 120 24.41 14.96 -30.21
C GLN A 120 23.93 13.93 -29.20
N MET A 121 23.40 14.43 -28.10
CA MET A 121 22.80 13.64 -27.06
C MET A 121 21.38 14.13 -26.85
N GLY A 122 20.46 13.24 -26.52
CA GLY A 122 19.16 13.73 -26.13
C GLY A 122 18.40 12.88 -25.15
N PHE A 123 17.37 13.50 -24.63
CA PHE A 123 16.62 13.04 -23.49
C PHE A 123 15.44 12.19 -23.94
N ALA A 124 15.23 11.10 -23.24
CA ALA A 124 14.10 10.21 -23.34
C ALA A 124 13.51 10.04 -21.94
N THR A 125 12.50 10.83 -21.61
CA THR A 125 11.69 10.56 -20.42
C THR A 125 10.99 9.21 -20.60
N LYS A 126 11.07 8.36 -19.59
CA LYS A 126 10.36 7.09 -19.43
C LYS A 126 9.64 7.15 -18.09
N TYR A 127 8.33 6.98 -18.08
CA TYR A 127 7.59 6.87 -16.83
C TYR A 127 6.69 5.65 -16.88
N TRP A 128 6.59 4.99 -15.74
CA TRP A 128 5.77 3.79 -15.62
C TRP A 128 4.29 4.17 -15.62
N GLN A 129 3.55 3.64 -16.58
CA GLN A 129 2.09 3.66 -16.62
C GLN A 129 1.54 2.23 -16.45
N GLN A 130 0.22 2.11 -16.24
CA GLN A 130 -0.50 0.83 -16.07
C GLN A 130 -0.27 -0.22 -17.18
N VAL A 131 0.26 0.17 -18.35
CA VAL A 131 0.43 -0.66 -19.56
C VAL A 131 1.90 -0.93 -19.89
N GLY A 132 2.84 -0.53 -19.01
CA GLY A 132 4.28 -0.64 -19.21
C GLY A 132 4.99 0.71 -19.24
N ILE A 133 6.23 0.70 -19.73
CA ILE A 133 7.04 1.91 -19.83
C ILE A 133 6.64 2.69 -21.09
N LEU A 134 5.98 3.84 -20.90
CA LEU A 134 5.80 4.79 -21.98
C LEU A 134 6.98 5.77 -21.98
N SER A 135 7.59 5.92 -23.15
CA SER A 135 8.70 6.83 -23.40
C SER A 135 8.18 8.06 -24.14
N PRO A 136 7.79 9.15 -23.45
CA PRO A 136 7.36 10.41 -24.07
C PRO A 136 8.43 11.15 -24.91
N LEU A 137 9.72 10.82 -24.81
CA LEU A 137 10.75 11.42 -25.66
C LEU A 137 11.63 10.32 -26.28
N PHE A 138 11.90 10.45 -27.58
CA PHE A 138 12.92 9.69 -28.30
C PHE A 138 13.53 10.61 -29.36
N LEU A 139 14.85 10.54 -29.51
CA LEU A 139 15.56 11.22 -30.59
C LEU A 139 15.91 10.21 -31.67
N THR A 140 15.09 10.17 -32.71
CA THR A 140 15.44 9.48 -33.96
C THR A 140 15.07 10.34 -35.14
N LYS A 141 15.93 10.35 -36.15
CA LYS A 141 15.70 11.03 -37.42
C LYS A 141 14.76 10.19 -38.30
N ASP A 142 13.54 9.94 -37.83
CA ASP A 142 12.49 9.40 -38.70
C ASP A 142 11.12 9.98 -38.37
N LYS A 143 10.46 10.46 -39.42
CA LYS A 143 9.33 11.43 -39.42
C LYS A 143 7.98 10.85 -38.95
N THR A 144 7.95 9.84 -38.09
CA THR A 144 6.70 9.13 -37.77
C THR A 144 6.56 8.73 -36.30
N SER A 145 6.75 9.65 -35.35
CA SER A 145 6.31 9.44 -33.97
C SER A 145 5.98 10.73 -33.21
N THR A 146 5.11 10.61 -32.21
CA THR A 146 4.53 11.68 -31.38
C THR A 146 5.41 12.07 -30.18
N ALA A 147 6.72 12.25 -30.37
CA ALA A 147 7.69 12.49 -29.29
C ALA A 147 8.47 13.81 -29.48
N THR A 148 8.85 14.48 -28.38
CA THR A 148 9.71 15.69 -28.40
C THR A 148 11.20 15.28 -28.39
N THR A 149 12.10 16.11 -28.90
CA THR A 149 13.53 15.81 -29.09
C THR A 149 14.32 17.05 -28.70
N LEU A 150 15.39 16.92 -27.90
CA LEU A 150 16.19 18.06 -27.46
C LEU A 150 17.70 17.80 -27.53
N ASP A 151 18.40 18.76 -28.14
CA ASP A 151 19.86 18.81 -28.25
C ASP A 151 20.44 19.53 -27.01
N LEU A 152 21.55 19.03 -26.44
CA LEU A 152 22.25 19.66 -25.31
C LEU A 152 22.77 21.07 -25.64
N SER A 153 22.98 21.37 -26.92
CA SER A 153 23.36 22.71 -27.37
C SER A 153 22.17 23.67 -27.50
N THR A 154 20.93 23.17 -27.36
CA THR A 154 19.73 24.00 -27.40
C THR A 154 19.74 25.00 -26.23
N PRO A 155 19.62 26.31 -26.47
CA PRO A 155 19.50 27.28 -25.39
C PRO A 155 18.27 26.96 -24.52
N PRO A 156 18.36 27.06 -23.17
CA PRO A 156 17.25 26.78 -22.26
C PRO A 156 15.92 27.46 -22.64
N GLU A 157 15.99 28.67 -23.21
CA GLU A 157 14.84 29.46 -23.67
C GLU A 157 14.00 28.74 -24.74
N GLN A 158 14.66 27.94 -25.58
CA GLN A 158 14.06 27.19 -26.69
C GLN A 158 13.59 25.78 -26.26
N ALA A 159 13.90 25.37 -25.03
CA ALA A 159 13.58 24.05 -24.49
C ALA A 159 12.25 23.99 -23.72
N LYS A 160 11.44 25.05 -23.79
CA LYS A 160 10.20 25.22 -23.01
C LYS A 160 9.23 24.05 -23.11
N GLU A 161 9.01 23.51 -24.31
CA GLU A 161 8.07 22.40 -24.50
C GLU A 161 8.51 21.12 -23.83
N ALA A 162 9.81 20.81 -23.86
CA ALA A 162 10.33 19.64 -23.15
C ALA A 162 10.41 19.85 -21.65
N PHE A 163 10.68 21.08 -21.20
CA PHE A 163 10.55 21.41 -19.78
C PHE A 163 9.10 21.23 -19.31
N ASN A 164 8.11 21.67 -20.09
CA ASN A 164 6.70 21.41 -19.81
C ASN A 164 6.35 19.92 -19.82
N ALA A 165 6.95 19.13 -20.73
CA ALA A 165 6.77 17.68 -20.78
C ALA A 165 7.38 16.98 -19.55
N LEU A 166 8.55 17.44 -19.09
CA LEU A 166 9.18 17.01 -17.84
C LEU A 166 8.32 17.36 -16.61
N GLU A 167 7.83 18.59 -16.51
CA GLU A 167 6.94 19.01 -15.42
C GLU A 167 5.59 18.27 -15.43
N GLY A 168 5.08 17.96 -16.63
CA GLY A 168 3.83 17.23 -16.84
C GLY A 168 3.95 15.72 -16.59
N ALA A 169 5.16 15.16 -16.62
CA ALA A 169 5.40 13.74 -16.35
C ALA A 169 5.16 13.46 -14.86
N LYS A 170 4.01 12.82 -14.56
CA LYS A 170 3.68 12.33 -13.22
C LYS A 170 3.67 10.81 -13.24
N PRO A 171 4.47 10.15 -12.40
CA PRO A 171 4.47 8.71 -12.34
C PRO A 171 3.15 8.27 -11.67
N THR A 172 2.45 7.34 -12.31
CA THR A 172 1.10 6.89 -11.91
C THR A 172 1.14 5.53 -11.20
N CYS A 173 2.34 5.05 -10.86
CA CYS A 173 2.63 3.71 -10.42
C CYS A 173 2.93 3.71 -8.91
N LEU A 174 2.07 3.12 -8.10
CA LEU A 174 2.39 2.86 -6.71
C LEU A 174 2.84 1.41 -6.58
N SER A 175 4.15 1.19 -6.48
CA SER A 175 4.68 -0.15 -6.23
C SER A 175 4.36 -0.64 -4.82
N PRO A 176 4.38 -1.97 -4.57
CA PRO A 176 4.22 -2.54 -3.23
C PRO A 176 5.21 -1.95 -2.23
N LEU A 177 6.47 -1.82 -2.66
CA LEU A 177 7.56 -1.38 -1.80
C LEU A 177 7.45 0.11 -1.45
N ALA A 178 7.06 0.96 -2.40
CA ALA A 178 6.76 2.38 -2.13
C ALA A 178 5.59 2.50 -1.14
N PHE A 179 4.52 1.74 -1.36
CA PHE A 179 3.37 1.76 -0.48
C PHE A 179 3.74 1.31 0.94
N GLN A 180 4.51 0.22 1.07
CA GLN A 180 5.01 -0.28 2.37
C GLN A 180 5.87 0.75 3.10
N GLN A 181 6.77 1.44 2.39
CA GLN A 181 7.57 2.53 2.95
C GLN A 181 6.68 3.70 3.41
N GLN A 182 5.71 4.11 2.59
CA GLN A 182 4.79 5.19 2.94
C GLN A 182 3.98 4.89 4.22
N ILE A 183 3.42 3.68 4.33
CA ILE A 183 2.69 3.28 5.54
C ILE A 183 3.62 3.14 6.75
N LEU A 184 4.85 2.64 6.55
CA LEU A 184 5.83 2.52 7.62
C LEU A 184 6.22 3.90 8.19
N GLU A 185 6.56 4.85 7.34
CA GLU A 185 6.92 6.22 7.77
C GLU A 185 5.74 6.93 8.44
N ARG A 186 4.51 6.73 7.93
CA ARG A 186 3.32 7.24 8.59
C ARG A 186 3.13 6.64 9.99
N ALA A 187 3.29 5.34 10.15
CA ALA A 187 3.19 4.69 11.46
C ALA A 187 4.23 5.24 12.45
N LYS A 188 5.47 5.45 12.00
CA LYS A 188 6.55 6.04 12.81
C LYS A 188 6.27 7.48 13.25
N SER A 189 5.57 8.28 12.43
CA SER A 189 5.33 9.70 12.71
C SER A 189 4.52 9.97 13.99
N ASN A 190 3.71 9.01 14.43
CA ASN A 190 2.93 9.08 15.66
C ASN A 190 2.72 7.67 16.23
N LEU A 191 3.65 7.20 17.05
CA LEU A 191 3.65 5.82 17.54
C LEU A 191 2.39 5.48 18.34
N LYS A 192 1.72 4.42 17.92
CA LYS A 192 0.55 3.83 18.59
C LYS A 192 0.89 2.52 19.27
N THR A 193 0.12 2.16 20.29
CA THR A 193 0.28 0.93 21.07
C THR A 193 -0.68 -0.14 20.57
N ILE A 194 -0.14 -1.22 20.01
CA ILE A 194 -0.92 -2.33 19.45
C ILE A 194 -0.81 -3.55 20.35
N VAL A 195 -1.95 -4.13 20.74
CA VAL A 195 -1.99 -5.38 21.50
C VAL A 195 -2.03 -6.60 20.57
N LEU A 196 -1.21 -7.61 20.89
CA LEU A 196 -1.09 -8.89 20.19
C LEU A 196 -1.53 -10.03 21.12
N PRO A 197 -2.74 -10.59 20.96
CA PRO A 197 -3.26 -11.61 21.87
C PRO A 197 -2.59 -13.00 21.78
N GLU A 198 -1.81 -13.24 20.74
CA GLU A 198 -1.42 -14.58 20.28
C GLU A 198 0.09 -14.85 20.43
N SER A 199 0.70 -14.37 21.52
CA SER A 199 2.16 -14.44 21.74
C SER A 199 2.74 -15.85 21.87
N GLY A 200 1.90 -16.89 21.86
CA GLY A 200 2.35 -18.28 21.77
C GLY A 200 2.68 -18.75 20.35
N ASP A 201 2.42 -17.92 19.33
CA ASP A 201 2.72 -18.21 17.93
C ASP A 201 4.05 -17.56 17.51
N ALA A 202 4.95 -18.34 16.93
CA ALA A 202 6.27 -17.87 16.52
C ALA A 202 6.21 -16.74 15.46
N ARG A 203 5.16 -16.69 14.63
CA ARG A 203 5.00 -15.64 13.62
C ARG A 203 4.71 -14.29 14.28
N ILE A 204 3.88 -14.31 15.34
CA ILE A 204 3.55 -13.13 16.13
C ILE A 204 4.80 -12.59 16.83
N LEU A 205 5.61 -13.46 17.46
CA LEU A 205 6.85 -13.04 18.12
C LEU A 205 7.87 -12.47 17.12
N LYS A 206 8.05 -13.12 15.96
CA LYS A 206 8.95 -12.62 14.90
C LYS A 206 8.49 -11.25 14.37
N ALA A 207 7.19 -11.08 14.14
CA ALA A 207 6.62 -9.81 13.71
C ALA A 207 6.76 -8.73 14.79
N ALA A 208 6.53 -9.08 16.07
CA ALA A 208 6.72 -8.18 17.19
C ALA A 208 8.16 -7.66 17.25
N HIS A 209 9.14 -8.56 17.15
CA HIS A 209 10.55 -8.19 17.06
C HIS A 209 10.81 -7.21 15.91
N ALA A 210 10.36 -7.54 14.69
CA ALA A 210 10.55 -6.68 13.53
C ALA A 210 9.93 -5.28 13.72
N ILE A 211 8.71 -5.19 14.25
CA ILE A 211 8.02 -3.91 14.52
C ILE A 211 8.78 -3.06 15.52
N LEU A 212 9.36 -3.67 16.57
CA LEU A 212 10.18 -2.98 17.57
C LEU A 212 11.48 -2.47 16.96
N GLN A 213 12.17 -3.27 16.14
CA GLN A 213 13.39 -2.85 15.43
C GLN A 213 13.11 -1.71 14.43
N LEU A 214 11.99 -1.80 13.71
CA LEU A 214 11.53 -0.76 12.80
C LEU A 214 11.02 0.49 13.55
N LYS A 215 10.78 0.40 14.86
CA LYS A 215 10.15 1.45 15.68
C LYS A 215 8.84 1.94 15.06
N ALA A 216 8.03 1.03 14.53
CA ALA A 216 6.80 1.37 13.82
C ALA A 216 5.57 1.47 14.74
N ALA A 217 5.60 0.78 15.88
CA ALA A 217 4.56 0.81 16.90
C ALA A 217 5.14 0.39 18.27
N LYS A 218 4.45 0.77 19.35
CA LYS A 218 4.61 0.13 20.67
C LYS A 218 3.75 -1.12 20.70
N LEU A 219 4.16 -2.15 21.46
CA LEU A 219 3.44 -3.42 21.51
C LEU A 219 3.07 -3.78 22.94
N ILE A 220 1.93 -4.47 23.10
CA ILE A 220 1.57 -5.21 24.31
C ILE A 220 1.33 -6.66 23.89
N LEU A 221 2.07 -7.59 24.49
CA LEU A 221 1.93 -9.02 24.23
C LEU A 221 1.04 -9.65 25.28
N LEU A 222 0.09 -10.51 24.89
CA LEU A 222 -0.69 -11.30 25.84
C LEU A 222 -0.15 -12.72 25.96
N GLY A 223 0.10 -13.18 27.19
CA GLY A 223 0.61 -14.51 27.46
C GLY A 223 1.31 -14.63 28.81
N GLN A 224 1.77 -15.83 29.12
CA GLN A 224 2.60 -16.08 30.30
C GLN A 224 4.01 -15.54 30.08
N LYS A 225 4.46 -14.61 30.93
CA LYS A 225 5.75 -13.93 30.79
C LYS A 225 6.92 -14.90 30.60
N ASP A 226 7.08 -15.88 31.51
CA ASP A 226 8.17 -16.85 31.43
C ASP A 226 8.14 -17.68 30.15
N LYS A 227 6.95 -17.95 29.59
CA LYS A 227 6.83 -18.69 28.33
C LYS A 227 7.24 -17.83 27.15
N VAL A 228 6.70 -16.61 27.06
CA VAL A 228 7.01 -15.66 25.98
C VAL A 228 8.50 -15.32 25.96
N ASP A 229 9.10 -15.09 27.13
CA ASP A 229 10.54 -14.77 27.25
C ASP A 229 11.41 -15.96 26.81
N ARG A 230 11.04 -17.20 27.16
CA ARG A 230 11.73 -18.41 26.67
C ARG A 230 11.59 -18.58 25.16
N ASP A 231 10.37 -18.52 24.64
CA ASP A 231 10.08 -18.70 23.22
C ASP A 231 10.83 -17.64 22.38
N ALA A 232 10.88 -16.38 22.86
CA ALA A 232 11.65 -15.31 22.23
C ALA A 232 13.16 -15.57 22.24
N LYS A 233 13.70 -16.05 23.36
CA LYS A 233 15.13 -16.40 23.49
C LYS A 233 15.52 -17.55 22.55
N ASP A 234 14.70 -18.58 22.47
CA ASP A 234 14.94 -19.75 21.61
C ASP A 234 14.90 -19.36 20.11
N LEU A 235 14.09 -18.36 19.77
CA LEU A 235 14.01 -17.79 18.41
C LEU A 235 15.06 -16.69 18.14
N GLY A 236 15.89 -16.32 19.11
CA GLY A 236 16.89 -15.26 18.97
C GLY A 236 16.30 -13.85 18.80
N LEU A 237 15.11 -13.61 19.34
CA LEU A 237 14.35 -12.37 19.16
C LEU A 237 14.61 -11.38 20.30
N ASP A 238 14.78 -10.11 19.95
CA ASP A 238 14.84 -9.02 20.92
C ASP A 238 13.44 -8.41 21.13
N LEU A 239 12.84 -8.71 22.29
CA LEU A 239 11.56 -8.18 22.76
C LEU A 239 11.73 -7.40 24.08
N LYS A 240 12.94 -6.88 24.36
CA LYS A 240 13.21 -6.13 25.60
C LYS A 240 12.23 -4.97 25.77
N ASP A 241 11.89 -4.72 27.03
CA ASP A 241 10.99 -3.64 27.45
C ASP A 241 9.56 -3.69 26.87
N THR A 242 9.18 -4.79 26.22
CA THR A 242 7.81 -4.99 25.72
C THR A 242 6.92 -5.48 26.87
N PRO A 243 5.84 -4.76 27.21
CA PRO A 243 4.87 -5.23 28.20
C PRO A 243 4.25 -6.58 27.81
N ILE A 244 4.35 -7.56 28.71
CA ILE A 244 3.67 -8.85 28.59
C ILE A 244 2.64 -8.94 29.71
N LEU A 245 1.37 -9.10 29.35
CA LEU A 245 0.25 -9.23 30.30
C LEU A 245 -0.34 -10.64 30.18
N ASP A 246 -0.52 -11.33 31.30
CA ASP A 246 -1.25 -12.60 31.32
C ASP A 246 -2.74 -12.35 31.59
N PRO A 247 -3.65 -12.62 30.63
CA PRO A 247 -5.09 -12.50 30.84
C PRO A 247 -5.64 -13.35 31.99
N LYS A 248 -4.89 -14.33 32.51
CA LYS A 248 -5.35 -15.19 33.61
C LYS A 248 -5.03 -14.64 35.00
N THR A 249 -4.01 -13.79 35.11
CA THR A 249 -3.49 -13.31 36.41
C THR A 249 -3.36 -11.79 36.49
N SER A 250 -3.74 -11.07 35.43
CA SER A 250 -3.63 -9.60 35.39
C SER A 250 -4.46 -8.93 36.49
N PRO A 251 -3.94 -7.88 37.14
CA PRO A 251 -4.70 -7.09 38.12
C PRO A 251 -5.88 -6.33 37.49
N LEU A 252 -5.93 -6.21 36.15
CA LEU A 252 -7.00 -5.53 35.42
C LEU A 252 -8.29 -6.36 35.31
N LEU A 253 -8.27 -7.62 35.76
CA LEU A 253 -9.37 -8.57 35.52
C LEU A 253 -10.71 -8.13 36.10
N ASP A 254 -10.73 -7.63 37.33
CA ASP A 254 -11.97 -7.23 37.99
C ASP A 254 -12.58 -5.99 37.34
N GLU A 255 -11.77 -4.98 37.01
CA GLU A 255 -12.21 -3.79 36.28
C GLU A 255 -12.78 -4.17 34.92
N PHE A 256 -12.07 -5.02 34.18
CA PHE A 256 -12.45 -5.41 32.84
C PHE A 256 -13.72 -6.29 32.84
N ALA A 257 -13.85 -7.22 33.79
CA ALA A 257 -15.05 -8.05 33.95
C ALA A 257 -16.28 -7.21 34.28
N ASN A 258 -16.15 -6.27 35.23
CA ASN A 258 -17.24 -5.36 35.59
C ASN A 258 -17.64 -4.47 34.41
N THR A 259 -16.67 -3.93 33.67
CA THR A 259 -16.92 -3.13 32.47
C THR A 259 -17.65 -3.95 31.39
N LEU A 260 -17.19 -5.18 31.12
CA LEU A 260 -17.84 -6.08 30.16
C LEU A 260 -19.28 -6.41 30.57
N TYR A 261 -19.50 -6.70 31.86
CA TYR A 261 -20.82 -6.92 32.42
C TYR A 261 -21.72 -5.69 32.21
N GLU A 262 -21.28 -4.50 32.56
CA GLU A 262 -22.05 -3.27 32.39
C GLU A 262 -22.41 -3.00 30.91
N LEU A 263 -21.47 -3.24 30.00
CA LEU A 263 -21.71 -3.09 28.55
C LEU A 263 -22.74 -4.10 27.99
N ARG A 264 -22.93 -5.25 28.66
CA ARG A 264 -23.65 -6.41 28.10
C ARG A 264 -24.76 -6.97 28.98
N LYS A 265 -24.99 -6.44 30.18
CA LYS A 265 -26.05 -6.91 31.10
C LYS A 265 -27.44 -6.79 30.51
N SER A 266 -27.70 -5.76 29.70
CA SER A 266 -28.95 -5.59 28.94
C SER A 266 -29.15 -6.63 27.83
N LYS A 267 -28.10 -7.38 27.48
CA LYS A 267 -28.11 -8.50 26.54
C LYS A 267 -28.02 -9.86 27.25
N GLY A 268 -28.20 -9.90 28.57
CA GLY A 268 -28.26 -11.11 29.37
C GLY A 268 -26.91 -11.65 29.87
N LEU A 269 -25.81 -10.93 29.68
CA LEU A 269 -24.50 -11.38 30.17
C LEU A 269 -24.44 -11.28 31.70
N GLY A 270 -24.22 -12.40 32.38
CA GLY A 270 -24.01 -12.44 33.83
C GLY A 270 -22.58 -12.05 34.23
N LEU A 271 -22.39 -11.56 35.45
CA LEU A 271 -21.06 -11.14 35.94
C LEU A 271 -20.05 -12.31 35.97
N GLU A 272 -20.47 -13.49 36.40
CA GLU A 272 -19.61 -14.68 36.44
C GLU A 272 -19.16 -15.12 35.04
N GLU A 273 -20.03 -14.95 34.04
CA GLU A 273 -19.70 -15.21 32.64
C GLU A 273 -18.73 -14.14 32.10
N ALA A 274 -18.93 -12.86 32.44
CA ALA A 274 -18.01 -11.78 32.09
C ALA A 274 -16.60 -12.02 32.66
N GLN A 275 -16.49 -12.50 33.91
CA GLN A 275 -15.24 -12.89 34.55
C GLN A 275 -14.54 -14.07 33.85
N LYS A 276 -15.30 -14.99 33.24
CA LYS A 276 -14.75 -16.10 32.44
C LYS A 276 -14.28 -15.59 31.07
N LEU A 277 -15.11 -14.81 30.38
CA LEU A 277 -14.81 -14.28 29.05
C LEU A 277 -13.57 -13.39 29.06
N ILE A 278 -13.41 -12.53 30.06
CA ILE A 278 -12.28 -11.59 30.07
C ILE A 278 -10.91 -12.25 30.20
N LYS A 279 -10.86 -13.50 30.67
CA LYS A 279 -9.63 -14.31 30.70
C LYS A 279 -9.23 -14.85 29.33
N THR A 280 -10.08 -14.69 28.32
CA THR A 280 -9.74 -15.04 26.93
C THR A 280 -8.89 -13.92 26.31
N PRO A 281 -7.80 -14.24 25.58
CA PRO A 281 -6.91 -13.22 25.04
C PRO A 281 -7.60 -12.20 24.13
N THR A 282 -8.58 -12.63 23.32
CA THR A 282 -9.29 -11.73 22.40
C THR A 282 -10.19 -10.74 23.14
N TYR A 283 -10.91 -11.15 24.19
CA TYR A 283 -11.68 -10.21 25.02
C TYR A 283 -10.78 -9.30 25.84
N PHE A 284 -9.70 -9.85 26.44
CA PHE A 284 -8.75 -9.07 27.21
C PHE A 284 -8.08 -7.98 26.35
N GLY A 285 -7.60 -8.36 25.17
CA GLY A 285 -7.02 -7.45 24.19
C GLY A 285 -8.01 -6.38 23.73
N THR A 286 -9.25 -6.77 23.45
CA THR A 286 -10.29 -5.81 23.07
C THR A 286 -10.59 -4.81 24.21
N MET A 287 -10.56 -5.26 25.46
CA MET A 287 -10.80 -4.38 26.61
C MET A 287 -9.64 -3.41 26.86
N LEU A 288 -8.39 -3.84 26.64
CA LEU A 288 -7.23 -2.93 26.63
C LEU A 288 -7.43 -1.79 25.62
N VAL A 289 -7.93 -2.11 24.42
CA VAL A 289 -8.25 -1.10 23.40
C VAL A 289 -9.42 -0.22 23.85
N HIS A 290 -10.49 -0.80 24.39
CA HIS A 290 -11.68 -0.06 24.84
C HIS A 290 -11.35 1.00 25.90
N LEU A 291 -10.62 0.59 26.94
CA LEU A 291 -10.27 1.43 28.09
C LEU A 291 -9.03 2.32 27.85
N GLY A 292 -8.37 2.19 26.69
CA GLY A 292 -7.28 3.09 26.28
C GLY A 292 -5.90 2.70 26.80
N HIS A 293 -5.72 1.46 27.27
CA HIS A 293 -4.40 0.89 27.53
C HIS A 293 -3.64 0.54 26.24
N ALA A 294 -4.39 0.28 25.16
CA ALA A 294 -3.87 0.11 23.81
C ALA A 294 -4.69 0.98 22.85
N ASP A 295 -4.10 1.34 21.71
CA ASP A 295 -4.77 2.11 20.66
C ASP A 295 -5.44 1.19 19.62
N GLY A 296 -4.99 -0.06 19.47
CA GLY A 296 -5.57 -1.04 18.56
C GLY A 296 -5.14 -2.47 18.85
N MET A 297 -5.76 -3.45 18.17
CA MET A 297 -5.48 -4.88 18.33
C MET A 297 -5.29 -5.59 16.99
N VAL A 298 -4.37 -6.55 16.95
CA VAL A 298 -4.21 -7.50 15.83
C VAL A 298 -4.26 -8.93 16.36
N SER A 299 -5.15 -9.76 15.83
CA SER A 299 -5.40 -11.16 16.23
C SER A 299 -5.75 -12.01 15.00
N GLY A 300 -5.91 -13.33 15.13
CA GLY A 300 -6.43 -14.22 14.08
C GLY A 300 -5.39 -15.19 13.48
N ALA A 301 -4.12 -15.10 13.89
CA ALA A 301 -3.11 -16.08 13.49
C ALA A 301 -3.42 -17.48 14.03
N THR A 302 -4.08 -17.55 15.20
CA THR A 302 -4.48 -18.78 15.87
C THR A 302 -5.97 -18.83 16.24
N HIS A 303 -6.66 -17.69 16.28
CA HIS A 303 -8.10 -17.59 16.52
C HIS A 303 -8.93 -17.60 15.23
N THR A 304 -10.24 -17.85 15.33
CA THR A 304 -11.15 -17.64 14.20
C THR A 304 -11.46 -16.15 14.01
N THR A 305 -11.80 -15.72 12.80
CA THR A 305 -12.29 -14.37 12.53
C THR A 305 -13.48 -14.00 13.45
N ALA A 306 -14.35 -14.97 13.74
CA ALA A 306 -15.47 -14.76 14.67
C ALA A 306 -14.98 -14.47 16.10
N ASP A 307 -13.90 -15.10 16.57
CA ASP A 307 -13.35 -14.87 17.91
C ASP A 307 -12.63 -13.52 18.04
N THR A 308 -12.12 -12.96 16.93
CA THR A 308 -11.56 -11.60 16.87
C THR A 308 -12.68 -10.54 16.76
N VAL A 309 -13.64 -10.74 15.85
CA VAL A 309 -14.66 -9.73 15.50
C VAL A 309 -15.76 -9.63 16.54
N ARG A 310 -16.19 -10.76 17.14
CA ARG A 310 -17.25 -10.79 18.15
C ARG A 310 -16.98 -9.86 19.34
N PRO A 311 -15.82 -9.94 20.04
CA PRO A 311 -15.55 -9.03 21.15
C PRO A 311 -15.44 -7.58 20.68
N ALA A 312 -14.86 -7.32 19.49
CA ALA A 312 -14.80 -5.97 18.93
C ALA A 312 -16.19 -5.36 18.74
N LEU A 313 -17.16 -6.10 18.20
CA LEU A 313 -18.55 -5.65 18.06
C LEU A 313 -19.26 -5.48 19.41
N GLN A 314 -18.99 -6.37 20.37
CA GLN A 314 -19.64 -6.31 21.68
C GLN A 314 -19.14 -5.15 22.56
N ILE A 315 -17.84 -4.85 22.49
CA ILE A 315 -17.15 -3.91 23.38
C ILE A 315 -16.88 -2.57 22.69
N ILE A 316 -16.20 -2.57 21.54
CA ILE A 316 -15.79 -1.35 20.82
C ILE A 316 -16.97 -0.71 20.08
N LYS A 317 -17.80 -1.54 19.45
CA LYS A 317 -18.96 -1.14 18.61
C LYS A 317 -18.57 -0.35 17.36
N LEU A 318 -19.58 -0.07 16.55
CA LEU A 318 -19.46 0.68 15.30
C LEU A 318 -19.22 2.18 15.57
N ALA A 319 -18.39 2.80 14.72
CA ALA A 319 -18.21 4.24 14.68
C ALA A 319 -19.51 4.93 14.21
N PRO A 320 -19.75 6.20 14.63
CA PRO A 320 -20.92 6.96 14.20
C PRO A 320 -21.05 6.97 12.66
N GLY A 321 -22.27 6.74 12.17
CA GLY A 321 -22.57 6.69 10.74
C GLY A 321 -22.38 5.32 10.07
N ASN A 322 -21.77 4.34 10.75
CA ASN A 322 -21.61 2.98 10.23
C ASN A 322 -22.64 2.02 10.85
N ASN A 323 -23.24 1.16 10.03
CA ASN A 323 -24.21 0.15 10.49
C ASN A 323 -23.69 -1.29 10.40
N LEU A 324 -22.50 -1.49 9.83
CA LEU A 324 -21.83 -2.77 9.74
C LEU A 324 -20.30 -2.62 9.80
N VAL A 325 -19.61 -3.71 10.11
CA VAL A 325 -18.16 -3.84 9.91
C VAL A 325 -17.92 -4.55 8.60
N SER A 326 -16.98 -4.07 7.81
CA SER A 326 -16.52 -4.74 6.59
C SER A 326 -15.00 -4.77 6.57
N SER A 327 -14.42 -5.32 5.52
CA SER A 327 -12.96 -5.35 5.37
C SER A 327 -12.53 -4.87 4.00
N VAL A 328 -11.26 -4.43 3.91
CA VAL A 328 -10.54 -4.29 2.64
C VAL A 328 -9.19 -5.01 2.69
N PHE A 329 -8.73 -5.42 1.53
CA PHE A 329 -7.32 -5.78 1.29
C PHE A 329 -6.69 -4.76 0.36
N PHE A 330 -5.47 -4.34 0.68
CA PHE A 330 -4.59 -3.66 -0.26
C PHE A 330 -3.82 -4.71 -1.07
N MET A 331 -4.26 -4.94 -2.30
CA MET A 331 -3.66 -5.86 -3.27
C MET A 331 -2.50 -5.15 -3.96
N CYS A 332 -1.29 -5.40 -3.48
CA CYS A 332 -0.07 -4.73 -3.91
C CYS A 332 0.52 -5.45 -5.14
N LEU A 333 -0.10 -5.21 -6.29
CA LEU A 333 0.38 -5.70 -7.59
C LEU A 333 1.67 -4.98 -7.99
N GLU A 334 2.37 -5.52 -8.98
CA GLU A 334 3.70 -5.05 -9.39
C GLU A 334 3.79 -3.53 -9.63
N THR A 335 2.76 -2.93 -10.23
CA THR A 335 2.76 -1.52 -10.62
C THR A 335 1.62 -0.70 -10.01
N LYS A 336 0.83 -1.30 -9.11
CA LYS A 336 -0.38 -0.64 -8.58
C LYS A 336 -0.83 -1.32 -7.29
N VAL A 337 -1.45 -0.54 -6.42
CA VAL A 337 -2.17 -1.07 -5.27
C VAL A 337 -3.67 -0.91 -5.52
N TYR A 338 -4.39 -2.03 -5.50
CA TYR A 338 -5.84 -2.05 -5.57
C TYR A 338 -6.45 -2.28 -4.18
N VAL A 339 -7.66 -1.78 -3.97
CA VAL A 339 -8.42 -2.00 -2.74
C VAL A 339 -9.57 -2.94 -3.04
N PHE A 340 -9.56 -4.13 -2.46
CA PHE A 340 -10.60 -5.14 -2.63
C PHE A 340 -11.45 -5.21 -1.35
N GLY A 341 -12.77 -5.05 -1.45
CA GLY A 341 -13.68 -5.17 -0.30
C GLY A 341 -15.08 -5.64 -0.70
N ASP A 342 -15.92 -6.19 0.16
CA ASP A 342 -15.54 -6.93 1.36
C ASP A 342 -15.01 -8.31 0.98
N CYS A 343 -14.01 -8.81 1.71
CA CYS A 343 -13.38 -10.10 1.42
C CYS A 343 -13.24 -11.00 2.65
N ALA A 344 -13.74 -10.57 3.82
CA ALA A 344 -13.57 -11.32 5.06
C ALA A 344 -14.78 -11.34 6.02
N ILE A 345 -15.71 -10.37 5.96
CA ILE A 345 -16.70 -10.20 7.03
C ILE A 345 -18.13 -10.59 6.64
N ASN A 346 -18.67 -10.01 5.57
CA ASN A 346 -20.10 -10.09 5.27
C ASN A 346 -20.39 -11.14 4.17
N PRO A 347 -21.00 -12.31 4.49
CA PRO A 347 -21.20 -13.39 3.53
C PRO A 347 -22.08 -13.01 2.34
N ASN A 348 -23.26 -12.44 2.61
CA ASN A 348 -24.28 -12.12 1.61
C ASN A 348 -24.86 -10.73 1.90
N PRO A 349 -24.08 -9.65 1.70
CA PRO A 349 -24.54 -8.31 2.00
C PRO A 349 -25.72 -7.92 1.10
N ASN A 350 -26.74 -7.29 1.67
CA ASN A 350 -27.85 -6.72 0.88
C ASN A 350 -27.41 -5.41 0.19
N SER A 351 -28.26 -4.85 -0.69
CA SER A 351 -27.91 -3.62 -1.45
C SER A 351 -27.51 -2.42 -0.57
N ALA A 352 -28.15 -2.23 0.59
CA ALA A 352 -27.81 -1.12 1.48
C ALA A 352 -26.49 -1.38 2.23
N GLU A 353 -26.21 -2.64 2.55
CA GLU A 353 -24.94 -3.06 3.14
C GLU A 353 -23.80 -2.92 2.11
N LEU A 354 -24.00 -3.36 0.87
CA LEU A 354 -23.04 -3.16 -0.24
C LEU A 354 -22.73 -1.68 -0.47
N ALA A 355 -23.73 -0.81 -0.44
CA ALA A 355 -23.53 0.63 -0.53
C ALA A 355 -22.65 1.16 0.61
N GLN A 356 -22.90 0.73 1.86
CA GLN A 356 -22.07 1.10 3.01
C GLN A 356 -20.64 0.55 2.91
N ILE A 357 -20.47 -0.69 2.44
CA ILE A 357 -19.15 -1.29 2.19
C ILE A 357 -18.39 -0.44 1.18
N ALA A 358 -19.04 0.03 0.13
CA ALA A 358 -18.43 0.89 -0.89
C ALA A 358 -17.94 2.22 -0.32
N LEU A 359 -18.79 2.91 0.45
CA LEU A 359 -18.46 4.19 1.08
C LEU A 359 -17.33 4.04 2.11
N ALA A 360 -17.39 3.00 2.95
CA ALA A 360 -16.34 2.71 3.93
C ALA A 360 -15.00 2.41 3.23
N SER A 361 -15.03 1.60 2.17
CA SER A 361 -13.83 1.22 1.41
C SER A 361 -13.24 2.42 0.68
N ALA A 362 -14.07 3.31 0.13
CA ALA A 362 -13.63 4.57 -0.46
C ALA A 362 -12.97 5.49 0.58
N LYS A 363 -13.56 5.61 1.78
CA LYS A 363 -12.96 6.37 2.89
C LYS A 363 -11.61 5.78 3.29
N THR A 364 -11.53 4.46 3.43
CA THR A 364 -10.29 3.75 3.75
C THR A 364 -9.24 3.98 2.65
N ALA A 365 -9.59 3.81 1.38
CA ALA A 365 -8.70 4.08 0.25
C ALA A 365 -8.17 5.53 0.28
N LYS A 366 -9.07 6.51 0.44
CA LYS A 366 -8.69 7.92 0.55
C LYS A 366 -7.75 8.19 1.71
N ALA A 367 -8.03 7.59 2.86
CA ALA A 367 -7.20 7.75 4.03
C ALA A 367 -5.80 7.14 3.85
N PHE A 368 -5.60 6.19 2.94
CA PHE A 368 -4.30 5.63 2.56
C PHE A 368 -3.68 6.28 1.30
N GLY A 369 -4.23 7.41 0.86
CA GLY A 369 -3.64 8.25 -0.21
C GLY A 369 -4.13 7.93 -1.63
N PHE A 370 -5.17 7.11 -1.77
CA PHE A 370 -5.78 6.81 -3.06
C PHE A 370 -6.93 7.76 -3.36
N GLU A 371 -7.03 8.30 -4.58
CA GLU A 371 -8.27 8.93 -5.03
C GLU A 371 -9.27 7.83 -5.44
N PRO A 372 -10.37 7.61 -4.69
CA PRO A 372 -11.18 6.41 -4.87
C PRO A 372 -12.03 6.47 -6.13
N LYS A 373 -11.84 5.48 -7.01
CA LYS A 373 -12.71 5.16 -8.14
C LYS A 373 -13.30 3.77 -7.91
N VAL A 374 -14.55 3.74 -7.43
CA VAL A 374 -15.19 2.57 -6.84
C VAL A 374 -16.03 1.83 -7.87
N ALA A 375 -15.59 0.63 -8.26
CA ALA A 375 -16.36 -0.27 -9.09
C ALA A 375 -17.21 -1.22 -8.22
N MET A 376 -18.52 -1.14 -8.35
CA MET A 376 -19.46 -2.11 -7.78
C MET A 376 -19.53 -3.33 -8.70
N LEU A 377 -18.90 -4.43 -8.31
CA LEU A 377 -18.67 -5.58 -9.18
C LEU A 377 -19.91 -6.47 -9.33
N SER A 378 -20.06 -7.04 -10.53
CA SER A 378 -21.04 -8.07 -10.85
C SER A 378 -20.56 -8.88 -12.05
N TYR A 379 -21.26 -9.98 -12.37
CA TYR A 379 -21.03 -10.72 -13.61
C TYR A 379 -21.55 -9.97 -14.85
N SER A 380 -22.25 -8.84 -14.69
CA SER A 380 -22.81 -8.00 -15.76
C SER A 380 -22.27 -6.55 -15.70
N THR A 381 -22.23 -5.88 -16.85
CA THR A 381 -21.87 -4.45 -16.95
C THR A 381 -23.06 -3.61 -17.41
N GLY A 382 -23.39 -2.55 -16.66
CA GLY A 382 -24.50 -1.65 -17.00
C GLY A 382 -25.81 -2.42 -17.13
N THR A 383 -26.45 -2.36 -18.31
CA THR A 383 -27.73 -3.02 -18.60
C THR A 383 -27.61 -4.33 -19.39
N SER A 384 -26.38 -4.84 -19.60
CA SER A 384 -26.14 -6.00 -20.48
C SER A 384 -26.76 -7.31 -19.98
N GLY A 385 -26.92 -7.45 -18.68
CA GLY A 385 -27.47 -8.61 -17.99
C GLY A 385 -28.58 -8.20 -17.05
N LYS A 386 -29.45 -9.16 -16.72
CA LYS A 386 -30.57 -9.00 -15.78
C LYS A 386 -30.57 -10.17 -14.81
N GLY A 387 -31.01 -9.95 -13.59
CA GLY A 387 -31.10 -10.99 -12.57
C GLY A 387 -30.99 -10.41 -11.16
N PRO A 388 -31.40 -11.17 -10.15
CA PRO A 388 -31.46 -10.69 -8.77
C PRO A 388 -30.12 -10.13 -8.27
N ASP A 389 -29.00 -10.77 -8.61
CA ASP A 389 -27.66 -10.34 -8.18
C ASP A 389 -27.21 -9.05 -8.89
N VAL A 390 -27.58 -8.88 -10.18
CA VAL A 390 -27.31 -7.64 -10.93
C VAL A 390 -28.16 -6.49 -10.40
N ASP A 391 -29.44 -6.75 -10.14
CA ASP A 391 -30.39 -5.77 -9.61
C ASP A 391 -29.99 -5.33 -8.19
N GLN A 392 -29.48 -6.27 -7.39
CA GLN A 392 -28.95 -5.99 -6.05
C GLN A 392 -27.79 -4.99 -6.10
N VAL A 393 -26.82 -5.20 -7.00
CA VAL A 393 -25.66 -4.31 -7.17
C VAL A 393 -26.09 -2.98 -7.77
N ALA A 394 -26.99 -2.97 -8.76
CA ALA A 394 -27.52 -1.75 -9.36
C ALA A 394 -28.24 -0.87 -8.31
N LYS A 395 -29.04 -1.49 -7.45
CA LYS A 395 -29.67 -0.81 -6.32
C LYS A 395 -28.64 -0.29 -5.30
N ALA A 396 -27.57 -1.04 -5.04
CA ALA A 396 -26.49 -0.59 -4.17
C ALA A 396 -25.78 0.66 -4.71
N VAL A 397 -25.53 0.73 -6.03
CA VAL A 397 -24.97 1.92 -6.70
C VAL A 397 -25.88 3.13 -6.51
N GLN A 398 -27.19 2.96 -6.69
CA GLN A 398 -28.16 4.05 -6.47
C GLN A 398 -28.10 4.57 -5.02
N ILE A 399 -28.17 3.66 -4.03
CA ILE A 399 -28.12 4.02 -2.61
C ILE A 399 -26.80 4.74 -2.29
N ALA A 400 -25.67 4.25 -2.78
CA ALA A 400 -24.37 4.87 -2.53
C ALA A 400 -24.27 6.29 -3.11
N LYS A 401 -24.79 6.52 -4.34
CA LYS A 401 -24.84 7.84 -4.97
C LYS A 401 -25.80 8.80 -4.26
N GLU A 402 -26.89 8.29 -3.67
CA GLU A 402 -27.80 9.09 -2.84
C GLU A 402 -27.15 9.52 -1.52
N MET A 403 -26.31 8.66 -0.93
CA MET A 403 -25.57 8.95 0.30
C MET A 403 -24.36 9.87 0.08
N ASP A 404 -23.65 9.71 -1.04
CA ASP A 404 -22.54 10.56 -1.46
C ASP A 404 -22.48 10.69 -2.99
N GLY A 405 -23.10 11.75 -3.51
CA GLY A 405 -23.12 12.03 -4.95
C GLY A 405 -21.80 12.56 -5.52
N THR A 406 -20.80 12.84 -4.67
CA THR A 406 -19.48 13.34 -5.10
C THR A 406 -18.47 12.21 -5.33
N LEU A 407 -18.72 11.03 -4.76
CA LEU A 407 -17.85 9.88 -4.91
C LEU A 407 -17.90 9.33 -6.34
N ALA A 408 -16.73 9.15 -6.95
CA ALA A 408 -16.60 8.44 -8.22
C ALA A 408 -16.89 6.94 -8.01
N LEU A 409 -18.17 6.58 -8.10
CA LEU A 409 -18.67 5.22 -7.92
C LEU A 409 -19.60 4.84 -9.08
N ASP A 410 -19.40 3.65 -9.64
CA ASP A 410 -20.27 3.15 -10.70
C ASP A 410 -20.38 1.63 -10.72
N GLY A 411 -21.41 1.15 -11.41
CA GLY A 411 -21.70 -0.27 -11.56
C GLY A 411 -23.16 -0.52 -11.93
N PRO A 412 -23.58 -1.78 -12.08
CA PRO A 412 -22.76 -2.99 -11.95
C PRO A 412 -21.67 -3.04 -13.04
N LEU A 413 -20.47 -3.51 -12.68
CA LEU A 413 -19.33 -3.63 -13.57
C LEU A 413 -18.73 -5.04 -13.52
N GLN A 414 -18.42 -5.62 -14.67
CA GLN A 414 -17.51 -6.76 -14.74
C GLN A 414 -16.08 -6.30 -14.44
N PHE A 415 -15.25 -7.24 -13.96
CA PHE A 415 -13.87 -6.91 -13.60
C PHE A 415 -13.06 -6.39 -14.80
N ASP A 416 -13.23 -6.98 -15.99
CA ASP A 416 -12.57 -6.52 -17.22
C ASP A 416 -12.94 -5.06 -17.56
N ALA A 417 -14.23 -4.71 -17.49
CA ALA A 417 -14.73 -3.37 -17.72
C ALA A 417 -14.26 -2.34 -16.67
N SER A 418 -13.95 -2.80 -15.46
CA SER A 418 -13.47 -1.93 -14.37
C SER A 418 -11.99 -1.56 -14.49
N VAL A 419 -11.15 -2.41 -15.10
CA VAL A 419 -9.69 -2.22 -15.16
C VAL A 419 -9.13 -1.92 -16.55
N ASP A 420 -9.79 -2.35 -17.62
CA ASP A 420 -9.33 -2.14 -18.99
C ASP A 420 -10.03 -0.95 -19.64
N MET A 421 -9.25 0.04 -20.08
CA MET A 421 -9.76 1.28 -20.65
C MET A 421 -10.62 1.10 -21.89
N ALA A 422 -10.18 0.23 -22.80
CA ALA A 422 -10.89 -0.03 -24.05
C ALA A 422 -12.23 -0.75 -23.78
N THR A 423 -12.21 -1.76 -22.90
CA THR A 423 -13.39 -2.53 -22.50
C THR A 423 -14.36 -1.66 -21.71
N GLY A 424 -13.87 -0.85 -20.76
CA GLY A 424 -14.67 0.09 -19.98
C GLY A 424 -15.38 1.11 -20.87
N SER A 425 -14.65 1.76 -21.77
CA SER A 425 -15.22 2.74 -22.71
C SER A 425 -16.26 2.14 -23.65
N LYS A 426 -16.09 0.87 -24.03
CA LYS A 426 -17.03 0.14 -24.89
C LYS A 426 -18.27 -0.33 -24.15
N LYS A 427 -18.12 -0.90 -22.95
CA LYS A 427 -19.22 -1.52 -22.18
C LYS A 427 -19.99 -0.52 -21.33
N MET A 428 -19.37 0.59 -20.91
CA MET A 428 -19.98 1.62 -20.08
C MET A 428 -19.47 3.02 -20.47
N PRO A 429 -19.84 3.53 -21.66
CA PRO A 429 -19.35 4.80 -22.17
C PRO A 429 -19.73 5.98 -21.25
N GLY A 430 -18.78 6.88 -21.01
CA GLY A 430 -18.98 8.08 -20.19
C GLY A 430 -18.87 7.86 -18.68
N SER A 431 -18.63 6.64 -18.21
CA SER A 431 -18.40 6.36 -16.78
C SER A 431 -17.07 6.96 -16.31
N PRO A 432 -17.01 7.65 -15.15
CA PRO A 432 -15.76 8.11 -14.56
C PRO A 432 -14.96 6.97 -13.89
N VAL A 433 -15.55 5.78 -13.77
CA VAL A 433 -14.98 4.61 -13.06
C VAL A 433 -14.56 3.50 -14.01
N ALA A 434 -15.36 3.19 -15.04
CA ALA A 434 -15.05 2.10 -15.96
C ALA A 434 -13.68 2.30 -16.62
N GLY A 435 -12.84 1.25 -16.61
CA GLY A 435 -11.44 1.28 -17.07
C GLY A 435 -10.45 1.99 -16.13
N HIS A 436 -10.94 2.64 -15.07
CA HIS A 436 -10.15 3.48 -14.18
C HIS A 436 -10.22 3.06 -12.71
N ALA A 437 -10.94 1.99 -12.38
CA ALA A 437 -11.21 1.62 -10.99
C ALA A 437 -9.93 1.27 -10.22
N ASN A 438 -9.90 1.64 -8.95
CA ASN A 438 -8.86 1.25 -8.00
C ASN A 438 -9.42 0.71 -6.67
N VAL A 439 -10.73 0.86 -6.45
CA VAL A 439 -11.48 0.23 -5.36
C VAL A 439 -12.53 -0.69 -5.97
N PHE A 440 -12.54 -1.95 -5.56
CA PHE A 440 -13.37 -3.00 -6.13
C PHE A 440 -14.27 -3.58 -5.03
N ILE A 441 -15.58 -3.42 -5.21
CA ILE A 441 -16.57 -3.89 -4.25
C ILE A 441 -17.20 -5.19 -4.76
N PHE A 442 -16.86 -6.31 -4.13
CA PHE A 442 -17.38 -7.62 -4.46
C PHE A 442 -18.83 -7.78 -3.99
N PRO A 443 -19.68 -8.50 -4.75
CA PRO A 443 -21.11 -8.63 -4.45
C PRO A 443 -21.37 -9.50 -3.20
N ASP A 444 -20.47 -10.44 -2.91
CA ASP A 444 -20.55 -11.37 -1.80
C ASP A 444 -19.17 -11.84 -1.35
N LEU A 445 -19.12 -12.57 -0.23
CA LEU A 445 -17.87 -13.04 0.37
C LEU A 445 -17.19 -14.15 -0.44
N ASP A 446 -17.95 -15.00 -1.13
CA ASP A 446 -17.34 -16.05 -1.94
C ASP A 446 -16.56 -15.41 -3.10
N ALA A 447 -17.18 -14.46 -3.80
CA ALA A 447 -16.54 -13.68 -4.86
C ALA A 447 -15.31 -12.93 -4.33
N GLY A 448 -15.44 -12.20 -3.21
CA GLY A 448 -14.33 -11.43 -2.64
C GLY A 448 -13.18 -12.31 -2.15
N ASN A 449 -13.49 -13.33 -1.34
CA ASN A 449 -12.48 -14.20 -0.70
C ASN A 449 -11.71 -15.03 -1.73
N ILE A 450 -12.42 -15.63 -2.68
CA ILE A 450 -11.80 -16.42 -3.76
C ILE A 450 -10.95 -15.50 -4.63
N ALA A 451 -11.45 -14.33 -5.03
CA ALA A 451 -10.73 -13.43 -5.94
C ALA A 451 -9.42 -12.92 -5.36
N TYR A 452 -9.40 -12.36 -4.13
CA TYR A 452 -8.16 -11.82 -3.58
C TYR A 452 -7.12 -12.93 -3.39
N LYS A 453 -7.53 -14.14 -2.98
CA LYS A 453 -6.63 -15.28 -2.82
C LYS A 453 -6.12 -15.80 -4.16
N ALA A 454 -6.99 -15.91 -5.17
CA ALA A 454 -6.58 -16.32 -6.50
C ALA A 454 -5.55 -15.35 -7.08
N VAL A 455 -5.80 -14.04 -6.96
CA VAL A 455 -4.86 -12.99 -7.37
C VAL A 455 -3.56 -13.10 -6.57
N GLN A 456 -3.63 -13.18 -5.23
CA GLN A 456 -2.46 -13.34 -4.35
C GLN A 456 -1.57 -14.52 -4.77
N ARG A 457 -2.18 -15.70 -4.99
CA ARG A 457 -1.45 -16.95 -5.24
C ARG A 457 -0.95 -17.07 -6.68
N CYS A 458 -1.74 -16.65 -7.66
CA CYS A 458 -1.38 -16.77 -9.07
C CYS A 458 -0.45 -15.65 -9.54
N ALA A 459 -0.61 -14.43 -9.01
CA ALA A 459 0.23 -13.28 -9.37
C ALA A 459 1.39 -13.05 -8.39
N HIS A 460 1.55 -13.92 -7.37
CA HIS A 460 2.58 -13.80 -6.33
C HIS A 460 2.66 -12.40 -5.70
N THR A 461 1.50 -11.76 -5.52
CA THR A 461 1.38 -10.39 -5.02
C THR A 461 1.20 -10.37 -3.51
N LEU A 462 1.69 -9.31 -2.87
CA LEU A 462 1.42 -9.04 -1.46
C LEU A 462 -0.03 -8.57 -1.29
N ALA A 463 -0.75 -9.19 -0.36
CA ALA A 463 -2.10 -8.78 0.02
C ALA A 463 -2.08 -8.33 1.49
N ILE A 464 -2.25 -7.03 1.73
CA ILE A 464 -2.25 -6.50 3.09
C ILE A 464 -3.68 -6.40 3.60
N GLY A 465 -4.02 -7.21 4.61
CA GLY A 465 -5.34 -7.25 5.24
C GLY A 465 -5.69 -8.62 5.83
N PRO A 466 -6.96 -8.84 6.23
CA PRO A 466 -8.08 -7.91 6.09
C PRO A 466 -7.97 -6.72 7.03
N VAL A 467 -8.14 -5.52 6.49
CA VAL A 467 -8.23 -4.28 7.24
C VAL A 467 -9.70 -4.04 7.55
N LEU A 468 -10.09 -4.23 8.80
CA LEU A 468 -11.45 -3.98 9.25
C LEU A 468 -11.75 -2.50 9.27
N GLN A 469 -12.97 -2.17 8.87
CA GLN A 469 -13.48 -0.82 8.74
C GLN A 469 -14.86 -0.74 9.38
N GLY A 470 -15.17 0.41 9.96
CA GLY A 470 -16.47 0.68 10.60
C GLY A 470 -16.48 0.67 12.13
N LEU A 471 -15.41 0.21 12.80
CA LEU A 471 -15.30 0.19 14.27
C LEU A 471 -14.87 1.55 14.86
N LYS A 472 -15.25 1.84 16.12
CA LYS A 472 -14.82 3.05 16.86
C LYS A 472 -13.32 3.09 17.13
N LYS A 473 -12.71 1.94 17.34
CA LYS A 473 -11.28 1.74 17.58
C LYS A 473 -10.80 0.56 16.74
N PRO A 474 -9.56 0.60 16.23
CA PRO A 474 -9.10 -0.40 15.28
C PRO A 474 -8.86 -1.76 15.93
N VAL A 475 -9.45 -2.77 15.32
CA VAL A 475 -9.20 -4.18 15.60
C VAL A 475 -9.10 -4.87 14.25
N ASN A 476 -8.01 -5.55 13.97
CA ASN A 476 -7.83 -6.28 12.72
C ASN A 476 -7.67 -7.78 12.96
N ASP A 477 -8.16 -8.53 11.99
CA ASP A 477 -8.05 -9.98 11.94
C ASP A 477 -6.93 -10.37 10.97
N LEU A 478 -6.28 -11.49 11.26
CA LEU A 478 -5.29 -12.14 10.43
C LEU A 478 -5.87 -13.44 9.89
N SER A 479 -5.38 -13.88 8.74
CA SER A 479 -5.62 -15.26 8.34
C SER A 479 -4.80 -16.22 9.21
N ARG A 480 -5.37 -17.37 9.58
CA ARG A 480 -4.59 -18.46 10.22
C ARG A 480 -3.39 -18.92 9.38
N GLY A 481 -3.46 -18.75 8.06
CA GLY A 481 -2.36 -19.02 7.13
C GLY A 481 -1.43 -17.82 6.87
N CYS A 482 -1.48 -16.77 7.70
CA CYS A 482 -0.66 -15.57 7.52
C CYS A 482 0.83 -15.86 7.63
N LEU A 483 1.60 -15.10 6.86
CA LEU A 483 3.06 -15.01 6.93
C LEU A 483 3.47 -13.97 7.98
N VAL A 484 4.74 -13.99 8.39
CA VAL A 484 5.29 -12.97 9.33
C VAL A 484 5.10 -11.56 8.77
N GLU A 485 5.31 -11.39 7.47
CA GLU A 485 5.13 -10.12 6.77
C GLU A 485 3.68 -9.63 6.82
N ASP A 486 2.70 -10.52 6.69
CA ASP A 486 1.27 -10.17 6.81
C ASP A 486 0.98 -9.59 8.20
N VAL A 487 1.56 -10.19 9.25
CA VAL A 487 1.42 -9.69 10.63
C VAL A 487 2.06 -8.32 10.78
N ILE A 488 3.29 -8.12 10.28
CA ILE A 488 3.99 -6.83 10.32
C ILE A 488 3.16 -5.74 9.64
N ASN A 489 2.72 -5.99 8.40
CA ASN A 489 1.95 -5.01 7.64
C ASN A 489 0.59 -4.71 8.31
N THR A 490 -0.07 -5.72 8.89
CA THR A 490 -1.33 -5.52 9.62
C THR A 490 -1.16 -4.72 10.91
N ILE A 491 -0.04 -4.90 11.63
CA ILE A 491 0.28 -4.07 12.80
C ILE A 491 0.49 -2.61 12.37
N ILE A 492 1.25 -2.37 11.30
CA ILE A 492 1.49 -1.03 10.76
C ILE A 492 0.18 -0.36 10.36
N ILE A 493 -0.69 -1.07 9.64
CA ILE A 493 -2.00 -0.53 9.26
C ILE A 493 -2.86 -0.26 10.49
N THR A 494 -2.93 -1.17 11.47
CA THR A 494 -3.69 -0.95 12.72
C THR A 494 -3.19 0.30 13.45
N ALA A 495 -1.87 0.50 13.50
CA ALA A 495 -1.28 1.71 14.09
C ALA A 495 -1.70 2.98 13.34
N ILE A 496 -1.70 2.96 12.01
CA ILE A 496 -2.19 4.08 11.19
C ILE A 496 -3.68 4.34 11.45
N GLN A 497 -4.52 3.30 11.52
CA GLN A 497 -5.94 3.46 11.86
C GLN A 497 -6.12 4.13 13.23
N ALA A 498 -5.28 3.77 14.20
CA ALA A 498 -5.27 4.35 15.54
C ALA A 498 -4.77 5.81 15.60
N GLN A 499 -4.06 6.30 14.57
CA GLN A 499 -3.70 7.71 14.44
C GLN A 499 -4.89 8.59 13.99
N GLY A 500 -5.96 7.98 13.49
CA GLY A 500 -7.18 8.64 13.01
C GLY A 500 -7.37 8.47 11.49
N LEU A 501 -8.59 8.06 11.08
CA LEU A 501 -9.05 7.96 9.69
C LEU A 501 -10.41 8.64 9.44
#